data_AF-A0A3B4B729-F1
#
_entry.id   AF-A0A3B4B729-F1
#
_cell.length_a   1.000
_cell.length_b   1.000
_cell.length_c   1.000
_cell.angle_alpha   90.00
_cell.angle_beta   90.00
_cell.angle_gamma   90.00
#
_symmetry.space_group_name_H-M   'P 1'
#
loop_
_entity.id
_entity.type
_entity.pdbx_description
1 polymer ?
#
loop_
_entity_poly.entity_id
_entity_poly.type
_entity_poly.pdbx_seq_one_letter_code
_entity_poly.pdbx_strand_id
1 'polypeptide(L)'
;MADNKEKRRSAVIPPAMADSKTAKCDSDREFLAQAGVGELLRGAILKMVEARTDDPIGFLADHFCNLASVSDAGTGGSEGDEMNNGTLGGRAHEQQRLNRALWHLRLAHHSHRSAFSNNVRVAYDLLNDSMGPSGSDGDGGGVRGGLYTQTLQCLCSEGGVPASTSAPLLHRLHCQDHEAVPYDVFRHGVLTCAVFSDYIRQAQRLYAEVCCPDEEPVSRALGMAVIGTLKEALETSQGSEARRTLRYLEASAKLSPDQLAQAMATAQTRGPGGSMDAKEFENAAAEVFITRVKVLS
;
A
#
# COMPACT_ATOMS: atom_id res chain seq x y z
N MET A 1 60.30 -75.55 -13.43
CA MET A 1 59.86 -75.60 -14.84
C MET A 1 58.35 -75.78 -14.80
N ALA A 2 57.60 -74.75 -15.23
CA ALA A 2 56.18 -74.71 -15.63
C ALA A 2 55.10 -75.29 -14.68
N ASP A 3 53.86 -74.80 -14.60
CA ASP A 3 53.17 -73.54 -14.85
C ASP A 3 51.71 -73.77 -14.35
N ASN A 4 51.02 -72.69 -14.00
CA ASN A 4 49.59 -72.48 -14.21
C ASN A 4 48.50 -72.83 -13.14
N LYS A 5 47.83 -71.73 -12.75
CA LYS A 5 46.37 -71.45 -12.72
C LYS A 5 45.45 -71.86 -11.55
N GLU A 6 45.20 -70.84 -10.72
CA GLU A 6 43.90 -70.12 -10.55
C GLU A 6 42.72 -70.80 -9.82
N LYS A 7 42.32 -70.23 -8.66
CA LYS A 7 40.95 -69.68 -8.45
C LYS A 7 40.73 -69.01 -7.07
N ARG A 8 40.30 -67.73 -7.14
CA ARG A 8 39.21 -67.05 -6.41
C ARG A 8 39.11 -67.14 -4.86
N ARG A 9 39.11 -65.98 -4.18
CA ARG A 9 37.91 -65.19 -3.80
C ARG A 9 38.26 -63.89 -3.05
N SER A 10 37.33 -62.95 -3.15
CA SER A 10 37.38 -61.51 -2.88
C SER A 10 37.43 -61.05 -1.41
N ALA A 11 38.01 -59.86 -1.22
CA ALA A 11 37.59 -58.84 -0.25
C ALA A 11 37.93 -57.46 -0.87
N VAL A 12 36.95 -56.71 -1.35
CA VAL A 12 36.28 -55.57 -0.68
C VAL A 12 37.28 -54.50 -0.19
N ILE A 13 37.35 -53.40 -0.94
CA ILE A 13 37.85 -52.09 -0.49
C ILE A 13 36.73 -51.08 -0.83
N PRO A 14 36.30 -50.20 0.09
CA PRO A 14 35.20 -49.26 -0.14
C PRO A 14 35.58 -48.14 -1.12
N PRO A 15 34.61 -47.57 -1.85
CA PRO A 15 34.89 -46.50 -2.79
C PRO A 15 35.04 -45.16 -2.06
N ALA A 16 36.00 -44.40 -2.57
CA ALA A 16 36.30 -43.04 -2.20
C ALA A 16 35.20 -42.05 -2.62
N MET A 17 34.94 -41.08 -1.73
CA MET A 17 34.84 -39.65 -2.03
C MET A 17 33.98 -39.24 -3.23
N ALA A 18 32.66 -39.10 -3.00
CA ALA A 18 31.82 -38.22 -3.80
C ALA A 18 30.53 -37.88 -3.03
N ASP A 19 30.56 -37.03 -1.99
CA ASP A 19 29.31 -36.48 -1.40
C ASP A 19 29.47 -35.31 -0.40
N SER A 20 30.48 -34.46 -0.52
CA SER A 20 30.68 -33.34 0.43
C SER A 20 29.95 -32.04 0.07
N LYS A 21 29.36 -31.90 -1.12
CA LYS A 21 28.52 -30.75 -1.50
C LYS A 21 27.05 -30.93 -1.14
N THR A 22 26.57 -32.16 -1.20
CA THR A 22 25.19 -32.59 -0.94
C THR A 22 24.90 -32.57 0.58
N ALA A 23 25.80 -33.13 1.39
CA ALA A 23 25.66 -33.13 2.86
C ALA A 23 25.68 -31.72 3.49
N LYS A 24 26.45 -30.78 2.92
CA LYS A 24 26.50 -29.39 3.40
C LYS A 24 25.26 -28.58 3.00
N CYS A 25 24.71 -28.86 1.82
CA CYS A 25 23.48 -28.23 1.35
C CYS A 25 22.27 -28.68 2.19
N ASP A 26 22.24 -29.95 2.60
CA ASP A 26 21.22 -30.46 3.54
C ASP A 26 21.37 -29.83 4.93
N SER A 27 22.60 -29.63 5.44
CA SER A 27 22.79 -28.94 6.72
C SER A 27 22.39 -27.47 6.68
N ASP A 28 22.66 -26.76 5.57
CA ASP A 28 22.29 -25.36 5.41
C ASP A 28 20.76 -25.21 5.29
N ARG A 29 20.11 -26.14 4.59
CA ARG A 29 18.64 -26.17 4.46
C ARG A 29 17.95 -26.52 5.77
N GLU A 30 18.47 -27.49 6.53
CA GLU A 30 17.98 -27.82 7.87
C GLU A 30 18.16 -26.66 8.84
N PHE A 31 19.30 -25.98 8.79
CA PHE A 31 19.56 -24.78 9.58
C PHE A 31 18.53 -23.67 9.28
N LEU A 32 18.27 -23.37 8.00
CA LEU A 32 17.28 -22.36 7.60
C LEU A 32 15.85 -22.77 7.98
N ALA A 33 15.53 -24.06 7.90
CA ALA A 33 14.24 -24.58 8.35
C ALA A 33 14.08 -24.43 9.86
N GLN A 34 15.11 -24.77 10.64
CA GLN A 34 15.10 -24.64 12.10
C GLN A 34 15.09 -23.18 12.56
N ALA A 35 15.72 -22.28 11.80
CA ALA A 35 15.66 -20.83 12.00
C ALA A 35 14.29 -20.22 11.61
N GLY A 36 13.35 -21.01 11.09
CA GLY A 36 12.00 -20.55 10.77
C GLY A 36 11.91 -19.65 9.52
N VAL A 37 12.95 -19.61 8.68
CA VAL A 37 13.02 -18.73 7.51
C VAL A 37 11.88 -19.01 6.53
N GLY A 38 11.46 -20.29 6.42
CA GLY A 38 10.34 -20.69 5.57
C GLY A 38 9.01 -20.03 5.94
N GLU A 39 8.69 -19.97 7.23
CA GLU A 39 7.45 -19.33 7.72
C GLU A 39 7.52 -17.81 7.59
N LEU A 40 8.69 -17.23 7.86
CA LEU A 40 8.94 -15.80 7.69
C LEU A 40 8.78 -15.36 6.23
N LEU A 41 9.36 -16.11 5.29
CA LEU A 41 9.21 -15.85 3.85
C LEU A 41 7.76 -16.07 3.39
N ARG A 42 7.09 -17.12 3.85
CA ARG A 42 5.69 -17.39 3.54
C ARG A 42 4.79 -16.26 4.02
N GLY A 43 5.02 -15.76 5.23
CA GLY A 43 4.31 -14.61 5.78
C GLY A 43 4.53 -13.35 4.96
N ALA A 44 5.78 -13.06 4.58
CA ALA A 44 6.11 -11.90 3.75
C ALA A 44 5.47 -11.97 2.34
N ILE A 45 5.50 -13.14 1.70
CA ILE A 45 4.84 -13.36 0.40
C ILE A 45 3.33 -13.22 0.53
N LEU A 46 2.72 -13.77 1.58
CA LEU A 46 1.30 -13.60 1.83
C LEU A 46 0.94 -12.11 1.97
N LYS A 47 1.74 -11.34 2.72
CA LYS A 47 1.55 -9.90 2.89
C LYS A 47 1.72 -9.12 1.58
N MET A 48 2.69 -9.50 0.76
CA MET A 48 2.90 -8.91 -0.57
C MET A 48 1.69 -9.15 -1.49
N VAL A 49 1.13 -10.36 -1.48
CA VAL A 49 -0.07 -10.70 -2.25
C VAL A 49 -1.30 -9.97 -1.71
N GLU A 50 -1.45 -9.90 -0.38
CA GLU A 50 -2.54 -9.17 0.28
C GLU A 50 -2.50 -7.67 -0.01
N ALA A 51 -1.31 -7.09 -0.15
CA ALA A 51 -1.08 -5.68 -0.44
C ALA A 51 -1.35 -5.30 -1.90
N ARG A 52 -1.29 -6.26 -2.83
CA ARG A 52 -1.39 -6.01 -4.30
C ARG A 52 -0.41 -4.94 -4.79
N THR A 53 0.82 -4.97 -4.29
CA THR A 53 1.86 -4.02 -4.69
C THR A 53 2.21 -4.16 -6.17
N ASP A 54 2.38 -3.04 -6.87
CA ASP A 54 2.91 -3.00 -8.23
C ASP A 54 4.45 -3.19 -8.24
N ASP A 55 5.12 -3.04 -7.09
CA ASP A 55 6.55 -3.36 -6.87
C ASP A 55 6.71 -4.43 -5.76
N PRO A 56 6.75 -5.73 -6.11
CA PRO A 56 6.87 -6.81 -5.15
C PRO A 56 8.25 -6.88 -4.48
N ILE A 57 9.32 -6.47 -5.17
CA ILE A 57 10.69 -6.58 -4.64
C ILE A 57 10.97 -5.44 -3.66
N GLY A 58 10.60 -4.21 -4.00
CA GLY A 58 10.69 -3.09 -3.07
C GLY A 58 9.85 -3.32 -1.80
N PHE A 59 8.64 -3.86 -1.95
CA PHE A 59 7.80 -4.23 -0.80
C PHE A 59 8.50 -5.21 0.15
N LEU A 60 9.11 -6.29 -0.37
CA LEU A 60 9.78 -7.28 0.47
C LEU A 60 11.01 -6.68 1.18
N ALA A 61 11.78 -5.84 0.49
CA ALA A 61 12.92 -5.14 1.09
C ALA A 61 12.46 -4.27 2.27
N ASP A 62 11.44 -3.44 2.05
CA ASP A 62 10.86 -2.61 3.11
C ASP A 62 10.26 -3.45 4.23
N HIS A 63 9.61 -4.57 3.91
CA HIS A 63 9.00 -5.46 4.88
C HIS A 63 10.03 -6.04 5.85
N PHE A 64 11.16 -6.54 5.35
CA PHE A 64 12.22 -7.08 6.20
C PHE A 64 12.96 -5.99 6.98
N CYS A 65 13.20 -4.81 6.39
CA CYS A 65 13.79 -3.67 7.10
C CYS A 65 12.91 -3.21 8.28
N ASN A 66 11.60 -3.14 8.09
CA ASN A 66 10.66 -2.79 9.15
C ASN A 66 10.59 -3.88 10.23
N LEU A 67 10.55 -5.16 9.85
CA LEU A 67 10.58 -6.27 10.82
C LEU A 67 11.85 -6.27 11.68
N ALA A 68 13.02 -6.02 11.08
CA ALA A 68 14.29 -5.92 11.81
C ALA A 68 14.27 -4.76 12.82
N SER A 69 13.71 -3.62 12.41
CA SER A 69 13.60 -2.42 13.27
C SER A 69 12.69 -2.64 14.49
N VAL A 70 11.71 -3.56 14.42
CA VAL A 70 10.87 -3.93 15.57
C VAL A 70 11.65 -4.74 16.59
N SER A 71 12.60 -5.56 16.16
CA SER A 71 13.41 -6.41 17.05
C SER A 71 14.40 -5.59 17.88
N ASP A 72 14.95 -4.51 17.32
CA ASP A 72 15.96 -3.67 18.02
C ASP A 72 15.33 -2.70 19.03
N ALA A 73 14.11 -2.24 18.81
CA ALA A 73 13.39 -1.36 19.73
C ALA A 73 12.96 -2.06 21.04
N GLY A 74 13.04 -3.40 21.11
CA GLY A 74 12.65 -4.20 22.27
C GLY A 74 13.77 -4.52 23.27
N THR A 75 15.03 -4.14 23.01
CA THR A 75 16.18 -4.66 23.79
C THR A 75 17.22 -3.60 24.23
N GLY A 76 16.94 -2.31 24.09
CA GLY A 76 17.88 -1.23 24.43
C GLY A 76 17.38 -0.29 25.51
N GLY A 77 17.52 -0.69 26.78
CA GLY A 77 17.52 0.28 27.88
C GLY A 77 18.83 1.07 27.84
N SER A 78 18.79 2.29 27.32
CA SER A 78 19.89 3.25 27.48
C SER A 78 19.49 4.28 28.53
N GLU A 79 19.78 3.96 29.78
CA GLU A 79 20.05 4.97 30.81
C GLU A 79 21.36 5.68 30.40
N GLY A 80 21.28 6.95 30.02
CA GLY A 80 22.48 7.75 29.75
C GLY A 80 22.26 8.99 28.90
N ASP A 81 22.14 10.13 29.59
CA ASP A 81 22.49 11.48 29.13
C ASP A 81 21.44 12.28 28.31
N GLU A 82 20.30 12.56 28.93
CA GLU A 82 19.26 13.50 28.46
C GLU A 82 19.53 14.96 28.89
N MET A 83 20.47 15.69 28.27
CA MET A 83 20.48 17.14 28.54
C MET A 83 20.79 18.07 27.36
N ASN A 84 20.94 17.59 26.12
CA ASN A 84 21.08 18.56 25.01
C ASN A 84 20.68 18.10 23.59
N ASN A 85 20.01 16.95 23.42
CA ASN A 85 19.67 16.41 22.08
C ASN A 85 18.17 16.18 21.82
N GLY A 86 17.30 16.63 22.74
CA GLY A 86 15.87 16.26 22.77
C GLY A 86 15.06 16.65 21.53
N THR A 87 15.38 17.77 20.87
CA THR A 87 14.57 18.28 19.75
C THR A 87 14.84 17.57 18.42
N LEU A 88 16.09 17.12 18.19
CA LEU A 88 16.49 16.38 16.99
C LEU A 88 16.14 14.89 17.11
N GLY A 89 16.33 14.30 18.30
CA GLY A 89 15.91 12.95 18.61
C GLY A 89 14.39 12.77 18.52
N GLY A 90 13.61 13.74 19.03
CA GLY A 90 12.15 13.70 18.96
C GLY A 90 11.59 13.65 17.53
N ARG A 91 12.11 14.48 16.62
CA ARG A 91 11.69 14.48 15.20
C ARG A 91 12.08 13.21 14.45
N ALA A 92 13.25 12.64 14.75
CA ALA A 92 13.69 11.38 14.15
C ALA A 92 12.80 10.21 14.60
N HIS A 93 12.47 10.15 15.89
CA HIS A 93 11.55 9.16 16.43
C HIS A 93 10.11 9.32 15.90
N GLU A 94 9.61 10.54 15.78
CA GLU A 94 8.28 10.83 15.19
C GLU A 94 8.24 10.35 13.72
N GLN A 95 9.28 10.63 12.93
CA GLN A 95 9.37 10.18 11.55
C GLN A 95 9.47 8.65 11.42
N GLN A 96 10.21 7.98 12.31
CA GLN A 96 10.28 6.51 12.33
C GLN A 96 8.93 5.88 12.63
N ARG A 97 8.17 6.45 13.58
CA ARG A 97 6.82 6.00 13.92
C ARG A 97 5.85 6.21 12.77
N LEU A 98 5.92 7.35 12.09
CA LEU A 98 5.15 7.60 10.88
C LEU A 98 5.46 6.57 9.79
N ASN A 99 6.74 6.31 9.51
CA ASN A 99 7.15 5.32 8.51
C ASN A 99 6.60 3.93 8.86
N ARG A 100 6.62 3.55 10.14
CA ARG A 100 6.06 2.28 10.63
C ARG A 100 4.55 2.23 10.50
N ALA A 101 3.85 3.31 10.83
CA ALA A 101 2.41 3.42 10.67
C ALA A 101 2.02 3.26 9.19
N LEU A 102 2.68 3.98 8.29
CA LEU A 102 2.50 3.86 6.84
C LEU A 102 2.78 2.44 6.34
N TRP A 103 3.83 1.80 6.83
CA TRP A 103 4.11 0.39 6.52
C TRP A 103 2.93 -0.52 6.88
N HIS A 104 2.40 -0.41 8.10
CA HIS A 104 1.22 -1.18 8.52
C HIS A 104 0.03 -0.94 7.58
N LEU A 105 -0.24 0.32 7.21
CA LEU A 105 -1.34 0.65 6.31
C LEU A 105 -1.22 0.00 4.92
N ARG A 106 0.01 -0.29 4.47
CA ARG A 106 0.29 -0.96 3.18
C ARG A 106 0.28 -2.49 3.23
N LEU A 107 0.24 -3.10 4.42
CA LEU A 107 0.29 -4.57 4.55
C LEU A 107 -0.94 -5.31 4.03
N ALA A 108 -2.03 -4.60 3.72
CA ALA A 108 -3.22 -5.19 3.14
C ALA A 108 -3.92 -4.16 2.26
N HIS A 109 -4.43 -4.59 1.12
CA HIS A 109 -5.30 -3.78 0.29
C HIS A 109 -6.59 -3.42 1.05
N HIS A 110 -7.09 -2.20 0.86
CA HIS A 110 -8.21 -1.63 1.61
C HIS A 110 -9.52 -2.44 1.46
N SER A 111 -9.64 -3.28 0.43
CA SER A 111 -10.77 -4.21 0.24
C SER A 111 -10.80 -5.36 1.25
N HIS A 112 -9.66 -5.71 1.86
CA HIS A 112 -9.56 -6.76 2.88
C HIS A 112 -9.97 -6.20 4.25
N ARG A 113 -11.28 -5.98 4.44
CA ARG A 113 -11.84 -5.21 5.57
C ARG A 113 -11.25 -5.55 6.94
N SER A 114 -11.10 -6.84 7.29
CA SER A 114 -10.57 -7.24 8.59
C SER A 114 -9.08 -6.91 8.74
N ALA A 115 -8.25 -7.37 7.80
CA ALA A 115 -6.81 -7.14 7.81
C ALA A 115 -6.49 -5.64 7.75
N PHE A 116 -7.13 -4.90 6.83
CA PHE A 116 -6.95 -3.46 6.70
C PHE A 116 -7.41 -2.71 7.95
N SER A 117 -8.57 -3.05 8.53
CA SER A 117 -9.05 -2.37 9.75
C SER A 117 -8.11 -2.61 10.94
N ASN A 118 -7.54 -3.81 11.07
CA ASN A 118 -6.55 -4.11 12.10
C ASN A 118 -5.27 -3.30 11.88
N ASN A 119 -4.78 -3.23 10.64
CA ASN A 119 -3.62 -2.44 10.29
C ASN A 119 -3.82 -0.94 10.57
N VAL A 120 -5.02 -0.40 10.25
CA VAL A 120 -5.39 1.00 10.54
C VAL A 120 -5.41 1.26 12.05
N ARG A 121 -5.87 0.29 12.85
CA ARG A 121 -5.84 0.40 14.32
C ARG A 121 -4.40 0.46 14.84
N VAL A 122 -3.53 -0.45 14.39
CA VAL A 122 -2.12 -0.45 14.78
C VAL A 122 -1.43 0.85 14.36
N ALA A 123 -1.68 1.34 13.15
CA ALA A 123 -1.14 2.61 12.67
C ALA A 123 -1.62 3.80 13.52
N TYR A 124 -2.89 3.82 13.93
CA TYR A 124 -3.43 4.85 14.81
C TYR A 124 -2.75 4.83 16.17
N ASP A 125 -2.65 3.66 16.82
CA ASP A 125 -2.03 3.52 18.13
C ASP A 125 -0.54 3.94 18.07
N LEU A 126 0.18 3.54 17.02
CA LEU A 126 1.57 3.96 16.75
C LEU A 126 1.76 5.46 16.56
N LEU A 127 0.73 6.20 16.15
CA LEU A 127 0.78 7.65 15.97
C LEU A 127 0.22 8.40 17.19
N ASN A 128 -0.66 7.77 17.96
CA ASN A 128 -1.31 8.35 19.14
C ASN A 128 -0.34 8.45 20.34
N ASP A 129 0.57 7.49 20.52
CA ASP A 129 1.51 7.49 21.66
C ASP A 129 2.60 8.59 21.57
N SER A 130 2.46 9.60 20.69
CA SER A 130 3.45 10.68 20.51
C SER A 130 3.48 11.65 21.70
N MET A 131 2.52 11.54 22.61
CA MET A 131 2.56 12.19 23.92
C MET A 131 3.43 11.34 24.85
N GLY A 132 4.58 11.88 25.28
CA GLY A 132 5.40 11.26 26.33
C GLY A 132 4.66 11.15 27.68
N PRO A 133 5.28 10.53 28.71
CA PRO A 133 4.66 10.23 30.01
C PRO A 133 4.27 11.46 30.87
N SER A 134 4.28 12.67 30.31
CA SER A 134 3.98 13.93 31.00
C SER A 134 2.77 14.67 30.42
N GLY A 135 1.77 13.94 29.93
CA GLY A 135 0.47 14.48 29.53
C GLY A 135 -0.60 14.06 30.52
N SER A 136 -1.03 15.01 31.35
CA SER A 136 -2.02 14.90 32.42
C SER A 136 -3.19 13.96 32.15
N ASP A 137 -3.56 13.18 33.16
CA ASP A 137 -4.82 12.47 33.28
C ASP A 137 -6.00 13.31 32.77
N GLY A 138 -6.69 12.79 31.76
CA GLY A 138 -8.08 13.15 31.46
C GLY A 138 -8.32 14.28 30.46
N ASP A 139 -7.96 14.09 29.20
CA ASP A 139 -8.80 14.54 28.07
C ASP A 139 -8.46 13.73 26.81
N GLY A 140 -9.44 13.46 25.95
CA GLY A 140 -9.41 12.42 24.92
C GLY A 140 -8.14 12.39 24.03
N GLY A 141 -7.40 11.29 24.11
CA GLY A 141 -6.23 11.03 23.25
C GLY A 141 -6.61 10.93 21.77
N GLY A 142 -5.73 11.45 20.90
CA GLY A 142 -5.89 11.37 19.46
C GLY A 142 -4.59 11.66 18.71
N VAL A 143 -4.52 11.23 17.45
CA VAL A 143 -3.38 11.50 16.57
C VAL A 143 -3.31 13.00 16.30
N ARG A 144 -2.14 13.61 16.47
CA ARG A 144 -1.95 15.03 16.16
C ARG A 144 -2.32 15.33 14.71
N GLY A 145 -3.13 16.36 14.46
CA GLY A 145 -3.65 16.68 13.12
C GLY A 145 -2.57 16.92 12.07
N GLY A 146 -1.39 17.42 12.47
CA GLY A 146 -0.23 17.52 11.59
C GLY A 146 0.29 16.15 11.12
N LEU A 147 0.37 15.17 12.02
CA LEU A 147 0.75 13.78 11.70
C LEU A 147 -0.30 13.08 10.86
N TYR A 148 -1.58 13.30 11.16
CA TYR A 148 -2.68 12.79 10.35
C TYR A 148 -2.61 13.35 8.92
N THR A 149 -2.47 14.66 8.76
CA THR A 149 -2.33 15.31 7.44
C THR A 149 -1.13 14.77 6.68
N GLN A 150 0.03 14.63 7.34
CA GLN A 150 1.23 14.04 6.75
C GLN A 150 1.01 12.58 6.32
N THR A 151 0.31 11.78 7.13
CA THR A 151 -0.04 10.39 6.80
C THR A 151 -0.88 10.33 5.53
N LEU A 152 -1.91 11.18 5.42
CA LEU A 152 -2.77 11.21 4.22
C LEU A 152 -2.02 11.66 2.96
N GLN A 153 -1.10 12.61 3.09
CA GLN A 153 -0.23 13.04 2.00
C GLN A 153 0.64 11.89 1.50
N CYS A 154 1.31 11.17 2.41
CA CYS A 154 2.14 10.01 2.07
C CYS A 154 1.32 8.93 1.35
N LEU A 155 0.13 8.58 1.86
CA LEU A 155 -0.75 7.59 1.22
C LEU A 155 -1.16 7.97 -0.20
N CYS A 156 -1.44 9.24 -0.45
CA CYS A 156 -1.75 9.73 -1.81
C CYS A 156 -0.51 9.63 -2.72
N SER A 157 0.63 10.15 -2.27
CA SER A 157 1.85 10.19 -3.08
C SER A 157 2.39 8.80 -3.43
N GLU A 158 2.39 7.89 -2.46
CA GLU A 158 2.86 6.51 -2.63
C GLU A 158 1.86 5.67 -3.41
N GLY A 159 0.58 6.06 -3.36
CA GLY A 159 -0.46 5.52 -4.23
C GLY A 159 -0.34 5.96 -5.68
N GLY A 160 0.64 6.79 -6.04
CA GLY A 160 0.87 7.29 -7.40
C GLY A 160 0.00 8.49 -7.78
N VAL A 161 -0.61 9.17 -6.81
CA VAL A 161 -1.44 10.35 -7.07
C VAL A 161 -0.57 11.61 -7.00
N PRO A 162 -0.55 12.44 -8.07
CA PRO A 162 0.14 13.72 -8.04
C PRO A 162 -0.39 14.66 -6.95
N ALA A 163 0.51 15.44 -6.34
CA ALA A 163 0.14 16.36 -5.26
C ALA A 163 -0.97 17.37 -5.67
N SER A 164 -0.96 17.83 -6.92
CA SER A 164 -2.00 18.73 -7.47
C SER A 164 -3.39 18.09 -7.47
N THR A 165 -3.44 16.78 -7.67
CA THR A 165 -4.67 15.99 -7.85
C THR A 165 -5.23 15.57 -6.50
N SER A 166 -4.36 15.25 -5.53
CA SER A 166 -4.77 14.94 -4.16
C SER A 166 -5.06 16.17 -3.30
N ALA A 167 -4.52 17.36 -3.65
CA ALA A 167 -4.66 18.56 -2.83
C ALA A 167 -6.12 18.93 -2.47
N PRO A 168 -7.11 18.86 -3.39
CA PRO A 168 -8.49 19.19 -3.04
C PRO A 168 -9.13 18.16 -2.10
N LEU A 169 -8.73 16.88 -2.17
CA LEU A 169 -9.15 15.85 -1.23
C LEU A 169 -8.57 16.10 0.16
N LEU A 170 -7.27 16.35 0.23
CA LEU A 170 -6.56 16.60 1.48
C LEU A 170 -7.09 17.86 2.17
N HIS A 171 -7.43 18.89 1.40
CA HIS A 171 -8.08 20.09 1.95
C HIS A 171 -9.45 19.78 2.57
N ARG A 172 -10.23 18.87 1.97
CA ARG A 172 -11.52 18.42 2.54
C ARG A 172 -11.39 17.55 3.79
N LEU A 173 -10.30 16.81 3.92
CA LEU A 173 -10.04 15.92 5.05
C LEU A 173 -9.17 16.57 6.13
N HIS A 174 -8.81 17.84 5.98
CA HIS A 174 -7.84 18.53 6.82
C HIS A 174 -8.32 18.66 8.28
N CYS A 175 -7.38 18.41 9.20
CA CYS A 175 -7.49 18.73 10.63
C CYS A 175 -6.38 19.74 10.99
N GLN A 176 -6.64 20.60 11.98
CA GLN A 176 -5.63 21.57 12.42
C GLN A 176 -4.40 20.87 13.00
N ASP A 177 -3.22 21.46 12.85
CA ASP A 177 -1.96 20.80 13.24
C ASP A 177 -1.89 20.35 14.70
N HIS A 178 -2.64 21.00 15.59
CA HIS A 178 -2.71 20.73 17.03
C HIS A 178 -3.98 19.98 17.45
N GLU A 179 -4.89 19.70 16.51
CA GLU A 179 -6.12 18.96 16.77
C GLU A 179 -5.81 17.51 17.14
N ALA A 180 -6.52 16.98 18.13
CA ALA A 180 -6.46 15.56 18.47
C ALA A 180 -7.45 14.80 17.59
N VAL A 181 -6.95 14.11 16.56
CA VAL A 181 -7.78 13.39 15.59
C VAL A 181 -8.24 12.06 16.20
N PRO A 182 -9.56 11.83 16.36
CA PRO A 182 -10.08 10.59 16.91
C PRO A 182 -9.96 9.45 15.89
N TYR A 183 -10.00 8.20 16.38
CA TYR A 183 -9.80 7.01 15.56
C TYR A 183 -10.74 6.94 14.35
N ASP A 184 -12.01 7.31 14.51
CA ASP A 184 -12.99 7.21 13.42
C ASP A 184 -12.70 8.21 12.28
N VAL A 185 -12.23 9.42 12.61
CA VAL A 185 -11.81 10.42 11.63
C VAL A 185 -10.52 9.97 10.93
N PHE A 186 -9.53 9.50 11.70
CA PHE A 186 -8.29 8.94 11.15
C PHE A 186 -8.58 7.79 10.18
N ARG A 187 -9.38 6.82 10.61
CA ARG A 187 -9.78 5.65 9.83
C ARG A 187 -10.52 6.05 8.55
N HIS A 188 -11.43 7.03 8.64
CA HIS A 188 -12.15 7.54 7.47
C HIS A 188 -11.20 8.21 6.48
N GLY A 189 -10.29 9.07 6.95
CA GLY A 189 -9.30 9.72 6.10
C GLY A 189 -8.40 8.72 5.39
N VAL A 190 -7.83 7.78 6.13
CA VAL A 190 -6.96 6.72 5.59
C VAL A 190 -7.67 5.86 4.55
N LEU A 191 -8.89 5.40 4.85
CA LEU A 191 -9.68 4.62 3.90
C LEU A 191 -10.03 5.42 2.65
N THR A 192 -10.38 6.70 2.81
CA THR A 192 -10.74 7.58 1.69
C THR A 192 -9.53 7.82 0.78
N CYS A 193 -8.34 8.10 1.34
CA CYS A 193 -7.11 8.26 0.57
C CYS A 193 -6.70 6.96 -0.15
N ALA A 194 -6.79 5.80 0.52
CA ALA A 194 -6.48 4.52 -0.11
C ALA A 194 -7.39 4.23 -1.32
N VAL A 195 -8.71 4.41 -1.15
CA VAL A 195 -9.67 4.20 -2.24
C VAL A 195 -9.49 5.24 -3.36
N PHE A 196 -9.22 6.49 -3.00
CA PHE A 196 -8.97 7.55 -3.97
C PHE A 196 -7.75 7.27 -4.84
N SER A 197 -6.64 6.82 -4.25
CA SER A 197 -5.44 6.46 -5.00
C SER A 197 -5.69 5.35 -6.01
N ASP A 198 -6.42 4.30 -5.64
CA ASP A 198 -6.74 3.22 -6.56
C ASP A 198 -7.72 3.66 -7.67
N TYR A 199 -8.67 4.53 -7.33
CA TYR A 199 -9.57 5.14 -8.32
C TYR A 199 -8.81 6.00 -9.34
N ILE A 200 -7.89 6.85 -8.89
CA ILE A 200 -7.08 7.69 -9.79
C ILE A 200 -6.18 6.83 -10.66
N ARG A 201 -5.55 5.79 -10.11
CA ARG A 201 -4.73 4.86 -10.90
C ARG A 201 -5.55 4.15 -11.97
N GLN A 202 -6.79 3.76 -11.65
CA GLN A 202 -7.69 3.18 -12.64
C GLN A 202 -8.07 4.20 -13.73
N ALA A 203 -8.34 5.46 -13.35
CA ALA A 203 -8.61 6.52 -14.31
C ALA A 203 -7.41 6.78 -15.25
N GLN A 204 -6.19 6.86 -14.70
CA GLN A 204 -4.95 6.99 -15.47
C GLN A 204 -4.76 5.83 -16.46
N ARG A 205 -5.01 4.58 -16.03
CA ARG A 205 -4.94 3.39 -16.90
C ARG A 205 -5.97 3.47 -18.04
N LEU A 206 -7.21 3.84 -17.74
CA LEU A 206 -8.26 4.02 -18.76
C LEU A 206 -7.89 5.12 -19.76
N TYR A 207 -7.32 6.24 -19.30
CA TYR A 207 -6.85 7.28 -20.20
C TYR A 207 -5.75 6.76 -21.13
N ALA A 208 -4.78 6.02 -20.59
CA ALA A 208 -3.70 5.43 -21.37
C ALA A 208 -4.18 4.40 -22.40
N GLU A 209 -5.23 3.62 -22.10
CA GLU A 209 -5.84 2.68 -23.04
C GLU A 209 -6.59 3.37 -24.20
N VAL A 210 -7.17 4.54 -23.92
CA VAL A 210 -7.94 5.30 -24.92
C VAL A 210 -7.04 6.23 -25.73
N CYS A 211 -5.88 6.62 -25.20
CA CYS A 211 -4.82 7.29 -25.94
C CYS A 211 -4.19 6.33 -26.98
N CYS A 212 -4.24 6.71 -28.26
CA CYS A 212 -3.39 6.07 -29.26
C CYS A 212 -1.97 6.66 -29.17
N PRO A 213 -0.90 5.85 -29.16
CA PRO A 213 0.48 6.34 -29.06
C PRO A 213 0.91 7.21 -30.26
N ASP A 214 0.20 7.10 -31.38
CA ASP A 214 0.47 7.83 -32.62
C ASP A 214 -0.44 9.06 -32.84
N GLU A 215 -1.39 9.35 -31.93
CA GLU A 215 -2.31 10.50 -32.03
C GLU A 215 -2.11 11.54 -30.90
N GLU A 216 -2.58 12.77 -31.17
CA GLU A 216 -2.73 13.83 -30.18
C GLU A 216 -3.59 13.40 -28.96
N PRO A 217 -3.51 14.12 -27.82
CA PRO A 217 -4.29 13.82 -26.61
C PRO A 217 -5.77 13.53 -26.90
N VAL A 218 -6.35 12.61 -26.12
CA VAL A 218 -7.72 12.09 -26.29
C VAL A 218 -8.70 13.22 -26.60
N SER A 219 -9.56 13.03 -27.61
CA SER A 219 -10.59 14.03 -27.90
C SER A 219 -11.41 14.33 -26.64
N ARG A 220 -11.70 15.61 -26.39
CA ARG A 220 -12.41 16.04 -25.17
C ARG A 220 -13.74 15.31 -24.98
N ALA A 221 -14.44 15.03 -26.07
CA ALA A 221 -15.68 14.26 -26.07
C ALA A 221 -15.50 12.84 -25.52
N LEU A 222 -14.44 12.16 -25.97
CA LEU A 222 -14.12 10.80 -25.56
C LEU A 222 -13.68 10.77 -24.08
N GLY A 223 -12.81 11.69 -23.67
CA GLY A 223 -12.43 11.83 -22.25
C GLY A 223 -13.63 12.07 -21.34
N MET A 224 -14.52 12.99 -21.73
CA MET A 224 -15.75 13.27 -20.97
C MET A 224 -16.72 12.08 -20.93
N ALA A 225 -16.80 11.28 -22.01
CA ALA A 225 -17.62 10.08 -22.02
C ALA A 225 -17.11 9.04 -21.01
N VAL A 226 -15.80 8.80 -20.96
CA VAL A 226 -15.18 7.90 -19.97
C VAL A 226 -15.40 8.40 -18.54
N ILE A 227 -15.22 9.71 -18.30
CA ILE A 227 -15.51 10.33 -16.99
C ILE A 227 -17.00 10.18 -16.63
N GLY A 228 -17.89 10.31 -17.61
CA GLY A 228 -19.32 10.06 -17.47
C GLY A 228 -19.61 8.64 -17.02
N THR A 229 -19.00 7.64 -17.66
CA THR A 229 -19.15 6.23 -17.27
C THR A 229 -18.60 5.96 -15.88
N LEU A 230 -17.45 6.56 -15.51
CA LEU A 230 -16.92 6.51 -14.14
C LEU A 230 -17.91 7.09 -13.13
N LYS A 231 -18.50 8.24 -13.44
CA LYS A 231 -19.52 8.88 -12.59
C LYS A 231 -20.75 8.00 -12.41
N GLU A 232 -21.28 7.43 -13.48
CA GLU A 232 -22.45 6.53 -13.44
C GLU A 232 -22.17 5.24 -12.65
N ALA A 233 -20.98 4.67 -12.82
CA ALA A 233 -20.53 3.54 -12.02
C ALA A 233 -20.59 3.90 -10.53
N LEU A 234 -20.05 5.05 -10.14
CA LEU A 234 -20.08 5.52 -8.74
C LEU A 234 -21.52 5.77 -8.22
N GLU A 235 -22.50 6.05 -9.09
CA GLU A 235 -23.91 6.32 -8.76
C GLU A 235 -24.79 5.07 -8.66
N THR A 236 -24.54 4.04 -9.48
CA THR A 236 -25.31 2.78 -9.49
C THR A 236 -25.15 1.94 -8.22
N SER A 237 -24.19 2.29 -7.35
CA SER A 237 -23.99 1.69 -6.04
C SER A 237 -24.94 2.29 -4.96
N GLN A 238 -26.25 1.98 -5.01
CA GLN A 238 -27.16 2.35 -3.92
C GLN A 238 -27.13 1.35 -2.73
N GLY A 239 -26.89 1.87 -1.52
CA GLY A 239 -27.05 1.17 -0.24
C GLY A 239 -26.16 1.74 0.88
N SER A 240 -26.54 1.44 2.14
CA SER A 240 -26.07 1.99 3.43
C SER A 240 -24.75 2.79 3.47
N GLU A 241 -24.82 3.95 4.13
CA GLU A 241 -23.82 5.01 4.29
C GLU A 241 -22.36 4.54 4.52
N ALA A 242 -22.15 3.53 5.38
CA ALA A 242 -20.82 3.01 5.74
C ALA A 242 -20.19 2.10 4.66
N ARG A 243 -20.91 1.81 3.58
CA ARG A 243 -20.47 0.94 2.48
C ARG A 243 -20.13 1.71 1.20
N ARG A 244 -20.29 3.03 1.14
CA ARG A 244 -20.09 3.81 -0.10
C ARG A 244 -18.65 3.81 -0.59
N THR A 245 -17.67 4.09 0.27
CA THR A 245 -16.25 4.14 -0.13
C THR A 245 -15.75 2.81 -0.68
N LEU A 246 -16.22 1.69 -0.13
CA LEU A 246 -15.85 0.34 -0.55
C LEU A 246 -16.60 -0.15 -1.80
N ARG A 247 -17.73 0.47 -2.17
CA ARG A 247 -18.48 0.13 -3.38
C ARG A 247 -18.13 1.00 -4.59
N TYR A 248 -17.42 2.11 -4.40
CA TYR A 248 -16.79 2.83 -5.52
C TYR A 248 -15.83 1.93 -6.31
N LEU A 249 -15.22 0.94 -5.65
CA LEU A 249 -14.37 -0.08 -6.27
C LEU A 249 -15.17 -1.19 -6.96
N GLU A 250 -16.30 -1.63 -6.38
CA GLU A 250 -17.20 -2.57 -7.06
C GLU A 250 -17.82 -1.95 -8.31
N ALA A 251 -18.07 -0.64 -8.28
CA ALA A 251 -18.53 0.15 -9.40
C ALA A 251 -17.48 0.25 -10.52
N SER A 252 -16.22 0.60 -10.19
CA SER A 252 -15.15 0.66 -11.19
C SER A 252 -14.83 -0.71 -11.79
N ALA A 253 -14.91 -1.78 -11.00
CA ALA A 253 -14.80 -3.16 -11.50
C ALA A 253 -16.02 -3.62 -12.34
N LYS A 254 -17.16 -2.91 -12.24
CA LYS A 254 -18.40 -3.16 -13.02
C LYS A 254 -18.51 -2.29 -14.26
N LEU A 255 -17.48 -1.50 -14.60
CA LEU A 255 -17.36 -0.91 -15.93
C LEU A 255 -17.33 -2.05 -16.95
N SER A 256 -18.50 -2.41 -17.47
CA SER A 256 -18.57 -3.43 -18.51
C SER A 256 -17.88 -2.86 -19.76
N PRO A 257 -17.05 -3.65 -20.45
CA PRO A 257 -16.46 -3.23 -21.72
C PRO A 257 -17.50 -2.70 -22.72
N ASP A 258 -18.73 -3.23 -22.68
CA ASP A 258 -19.82 -2.84 -23.57
C ASP A 258 -20.34 -1.42 -23.30
N GLN A 259 -20.54 -1.03 -22.03
CA GLN A 259 -20.96 0.33 -21.66
C GLN A 259 -19.89 1.37 -22.02
N LEU A 260 -18.62 1.02 -21.81
CA LEU A 260 -17.50 1.88 -22.20
C LEU A 260 -17.45 2.02 -23.73
N ALA A 261 -17.51 0.91 -24.48
CA ALA A 261 -17.51 0.92 -25.94
C ALA A 261 -18.68 1.73 -26.52
N GLN A 262 -19.87 1.64 -25.92
CA GLN A 262 -21.03 2.41 -26.33
C GLN A 262 -20.83 3.91 -26.07
N ALA A 263 -20.31 4.30 -24.91
CA ALA A 263 -20.00 5.68 -24.59
C ALA A 263 -18.94 6.25 -25.56
N MET A 264 -17.90 5.47 -25.89
CA MET A 264 -16.89 5.84 -26.87
C MET A 264 -17.47 6.03 -28.28
N ALA A 265 -18.34 5.11 -28.74
CA ALA A 265 -19.00 5.21 -30.03
C ALA A 265 -19.88 6.47 -30.15
N THR A 266 -20.57 6.85 -29.06
CA THR A 266 -21.38 8.08 -29.03
C THR A 266 -20.52 9.34 -29.05
N ALA A 267 -19.37 9.36 -28.36
CA ALA A 267 -18.47 10.50 -28.30
C ALA A 267 -17.82 10.86 -29.65
N GLN A 268 -17.55 9.85 -30.49
CA GLN A 268 -17.01 10.06 -31.85
C GLN A 268 -17.99 10.81 -32.78
N THR A 269 -19.28 10.81 -32.46
CA THR A 269 -20.33 11.42 -33.31
C THR A 269 -20.74 12.82 -32.87
N ARG A 270 -20.41 13.24 -31.64
CA ARG A 270 -21.03 14.43 -31.03
C ARG A 270 -20.17 15.01 -29.91
N GLY A 271 -19.09 15.71 -30.26
CA GLY A 271 -18.12 16.22 -29.30
C GLY A 271 -17.83 17.72 -29.39
N PRO A 272 -17.66 18.45 -28.28
CA PRO A 272 -17.04 19.78 -28.32
C PRO A 272 -15.62 19.65 -28.90
N GLY A 273 -15.24 20.56 -29.78
CA GLY A 273 -13.90 20.57 -30.40
C GLY A 273 -12.80 20.75 -29.36
N GLY A 274 -11.72 19.98 -29.49
CA GLY A 274 -10.52 20.07 -28.66
C GLY A 274 -10.06 18.72 -28.12
N SER A 275 -8.81 18.68 -27.67
CA SER A 275 -8.22 17.56 -26.94
C SER A 275 -8.35 17.78 -25.42
N MET A 276 -8.18 16.69 -24.69
CA MET A 276 -8.08 16.64 -23.24
C MET A 276 -6.79 15.91 -22.91
N ASP A 277 -5.86 16.62 -22.25
CA ASP A 277 -4.60 16.01 -21.81
C ASP A 277 -4.80 15.10 -20.58
N ALA A 278 -3.77 14.31 -20.26
CA ALA A 278 -3.83 13.34 -19.17
C ALA A 278 -4.10 14.00 -17.81
N LYS A 279 -3.55 15.21 -17.59
CA LYS A 279 -3.69 15.94 -16.33
C LYS A 279 -5.10 16.52 -16.18
N GLU A 280 -5.66 17.06 -17.26
CA GLU A 280 -7.03 17.54 -17.29
C GLU A 280 -8.02 16.40 -17.02
N PHE A 281 -7.83 15.25 -17.68
CA PHE A 281 -8.64 14.06 -17.45
C PHE A 281 -8.56 13.59 -15.99
N GLU A 282 -7.35 13.49 -15.44
CA GLU A 282 -7.12 13.06 -14.07
C GLU A 282 -7.78 13.99 -13.06
N ASN A 283 -7.65 15.31 -13.23
CA ASN A 283 -8.29 16.29 -12.35
C ASN A 283 -9.82 16.20 -12.42
N ALA A 284 -10.39 16.06 -13.62
CA ALA A 284 -11.83 15.91 -13.79
C ALA A 284 -12.34 14.60 -13.15
N ALA A 285 -11.60 13.50 -13.30
CA ALA A 285 -11.91 12.25 -12.60
C ALA A 285 -11.83 12.42 -11.07
N ALA A 286 -10.81 13.13 -10.57
CA ALA A 286 -10.65 13.41 -9.14
C ALA A 286 -11.84 14.21 -8.58
N GLU A 287 -12.31 15.24 -9.29
CA GLU A 287 -13.49 16.02 -8.89
C GLU A 287 -14.75 15.16 -8.72
N VAL A 288 -14.98 14.20 -9.63
CA VAL A 288 -16.10 13.26 -9.55
C VAL A 288 -16.06 12.44 -8.24
N PHE A 289 -14.88 12.05 -7.79
CA PHE A 289 -14.72 11.33 -6.52
C PHE A 289 -14.89 12.28 -5.32
N ILE A 290 -14.16 13.40 -5.33
CA ILE A 290 -14.03 14.32 -4.20
C ILE A 290 -15.37 14.96 -3.84
N THR A 291 -16.19 15.30 -4.83
CA THR A 291 -17.54 15.85 -4.61
C THR A 291 -18.43 14.95 -3.74
N ARG A 292 -18.16 13.65 -3.69
CA ARG A 292 -18.91 12.65 -2.89
C ARG A 292 -18.29 12.36 -1.52
N VAL A 293 -17.08 12.83 -1.26
CA VAL A 293 -16.43 12.63 0.04
C VAL A 293 -17.12 13.48 1.09
N LYS A 294 -17.56 12.82 2.17
CA LYS A 294 -18.10 13.50 3.36
C LYS A 294 -16.95 14.01 4.23
N VAL A 295 -17.12 15.23 4.73
CA VAL A 295 -16.30 15.76 5.81
C VAL A 295 -16.85 15.16 7.10
N LEU A 296 -15.99 14.48 7.85
CA LEU A 296 -16.27 14.12 9.24
C LEU A 296 -15.52 15.14 10.10
N SER A 297 -16.25 15.81 10.98
CA SER A 297 -15.74 16.76 11.98
C SER A 297 -16.08 16.22 13.35
#